data_AF-A0A6B3HM10-F1
#
_entry.id   AF-A0A6B3HM10-F1
#
_cell.length_a   1.000
_cell.length_b   1.000
_cell.length_c   1.000
_cell.angle_alpha   90.00
_cell.angle_beta   90.00
_cell.angle_gamma   90.00
#
_symmetry.space_group_name_H-M   'P 1'
#
loop_
_entity.id
_entity.type
_entity.pdbx_description
1 polymer ?
#
loop_
_entity_poly.entity_id
_entity_poly.type
_entity_poly.pdbx_seq_one_letter_code
_entity_poly.pdbx_strand_id
1 'polypeptide(L)' 'PRALPALLGLTDDEHTLYGSDFPFTPDWVVEALAADLAASKVLTPPQMRRVRDENAVRLFPRFGPAL' A
#
# COMPACT_ATOMS: atom_id res chain seq x y z
N PRO A 1 -3.55 5.97 -8.46
CA PRO A 1 -4.61 5.18 -7.79
C PRO A 1 -5.95 5.93 -7.63
N ARG A 2 -6.95 5.64 -8.49
CA ARG A 2 -8.22 6.40 -8.57
C ARG A 2 -9.16 6.17 -7.38
N ALA A 3 -9.24 4.96 -6.85
CA ALA A 3 -10.19 4.62 -5.77
C ALA A 3 -9.69 4.99 -4.36
N LEU A 4 -8.38 5.19 -4.20
CA LEU A 4 -7.75 5.41 -2.90
C LEU A 4 -8.33 6.62 -2.12
N PRO A 5 -8.62 7.78 -2.73
CA PRO A 5 -9.24 8.90 -2.00
C PRO A 5 -10.61 8.56 -1.42
N ALA A 6 -11.43 7.82 -2.16
CA ALA A 6 -12.76 7.42 -1.70
C ALA A 6 -12.66 6.41 -0.55
N LEU A 7 -11.72 5.45 -0.66
CA LEU A 7 -11.44 4.49 0.41
C LEU A 7 -11.01 5.21 1.70
N LEU A 8 -10.13 6.20 1.62
CA LEU A 8 -9.67 6.99 2.76
C LEU A 8 -10.76 7.91 3.36
N GLY A 9 -11.92 8.04 2.70
CA GLY A 9 -13.11 8.65 3.29
C GLY A 9 -13.90 7.69 4.19
N LEU A 10 -13.62 6.38 4.11
CA LEU A 10 -14.32 5.31 4.84
C LEU A 10 -13.42 4.64 5.90
N THR A 11 -12.12 4.62 5.66
CA THR A 11 -11.09 4.07 6.54
C THR A 11 -9.89 5.02 6.59
N ASP A 12 -8.90 4.73 7.42
CA ASP A 12 -7.66 5.50 7.51
C ASP A 12 -6.48 4.79 6.82
N ASP A 13 -5.34 5.46 6.82
CA ASP A 13 -4.10 4.91 6.28
C ASP A 13 -3.42 3.89 7.22
N GLU A 14 -3.95 3.67 8.43
CA GLU A 14 -3.47 2.68 9.40
C GLU A 14 -4.13 1.30 9.24
N HIS A 15 -5.29 1.24 8.60
CA HIS A 15 -6.03 0.02 8.29
C HIS A 15 -6.02 -0.34 6.79
N THR A 16 -5.18 0.34 6.01
CA THR A 16 -5.03 0.10 4.57
C THR A 16 -3.70 -0.60 4.28
N LEU A 17 -3.72 -1.64 3.43
CA LEU A 17 -2.54 -2.43 3.05
C LEU A 17 -2.35 -2.39 1.53
N TYR A 18 -1.10 -2.34 1.08
CA TYR A 18 -0.75 -2.52 -0.33
C TYR A 18 -0.91 -3.99 -0.77
N GLY A 19 -1.39 -4.20 -2.00
CA GLY A 19 -1.45 -5.51 -2.65
C GLY A 19 -1.33 -5.38 -4.17
N SER A 20 -0.43 -6.14 -4.78
CA SER A 20 -0.15 -6.09 -6.21
C SER A 20 -1.01 -7.03 -7.05
N ASP A 21 -1.59 -8.07 -6.43
CA ASP A 21 -2.30 -9.16 -7.09
C ASP A 21 -1.42 -9.97 -8.08
N PHE A 22 -0.10 -10.01 -7.86
CA PHE A 22 0.81 -10.92 -8.57
C PHE A 22 0.59 -12.38 -8.11
N PRO A 23 0.64 -13.40 -9.00
CA PRO A 23 0.98 -13.34 -10.42
C PRO A 23 -0.22 -13.21 -11.38
N PHE A 24 -1.41 -12.88 -10.88
CA PHE A 24 -2.60 -12.71 -11.72
C PHE A 24 -2.58 -11.39 -12.51
N THR A 25 -2.06 -10.33 -11.89
CA THR A 25 -1.71 -9.09 -12.57
C THR A 25 -0.29 -9.22 -13.17
N PRO A 26 -0.11 -9.02 -14.50
CA PRO A 26 1.19 -9.13 -15.15
C PRO A 26 2.23 -8.15 -14.59
N ASP A 27 3.52 -8.54 -14.63
CA ASP A 27 4.64 -7.78 -14.07
C ASP A 27 4.63 -6.29 -14.45
N TRP A 28 4.53 -5.99 -15.74
CA TRP A 28 4.54 -4.61 -16.24
C TRP A 28 3.35 -3.78 -15.73
N VAL A 29 2.21 -4.43 -15.44
CA VAL A 29 1.04 -3.76 -14.84
C VAL A 29 1.28 -3.52 -13.36
N VAL A 30 1.83 -4.50 -12.64
CA VAL A 30 2.21 -4.34 -11.22
C VAL A 30 3.19 -3.16 -11.07
N GLU A 31 4.23 -3.12 -11.89
CA GLU A 31 5.24 -2.06 -11.86
C GLU A 31 4.62 -0.69 -12.17
N ALA A 32 3.77 -0.60 -13.20
CA ALA A 32 3.08 0.64 -13.55
C ALA A 32 2.16 1.13 -12.41
N LEU A 33 1.37 0.23 -11.79
CA LEU A 33 0.48 0.57 -10.68
C LEU A 33 1.25 0.99 -9.43
N ALA A 34 2.37 0.34 -9.13
CA ALA A 34 3.26 0.71 -8.03
C ALA A 34 3.88 2.09 -8.26
N ALA A 35 4.32 2.39 -9.48
CA ALA A 35 4.84 3.71 -9.85
C ALA A 35 3.77 4.81 -9.75
N ASP A 36 2.56 4.55 -10.24
CA ASP A 36 1.41 5.46 -10.13
C ASP A 36 1.01 5.72 -8.67
N LEU A 37 1.09 4.71 -7.81
CA LEU A 37 0.85 4.86 -6.38
C LEU A 37 1.97 5.68 -5.73
N ALA A 38 3.24 5.43 -6.06
CA ALA A 38 4.39 6.16 -5.52
C ALA A 38 4.42 7.65 -5.93
N ALA A 39 3.97 7.97 -7.15
CA ALA A 39 3.88 9.35 -7.65
C ALA A 39 2.63 10.11 -7.13
N SER A 40 1.68 9.40 -6.51
CA SER A 40 0.44 9.98 -5.99
C SER A 40 0.69 10.93 -4.82
N LYS A 41 -0.07 12.04 -4.79
CA LYS A 41 -0.09 12.98 -3.64
C LYS A 41 -1.24 12.72 -2.66
N VAL A 42 -2.00 11.65 -2.87
CA VAL A 42 -3.16 11.29 -2.01
C VAL A 42 -2.72 10.93 -0.59
N LEU A 43 -1.56 10.27 -0.46
CA LEU A 43 -0.93 9.96 0.82
C LEU A 43 0.33 10.80 0.97
N THR A 44 0.57 11.30 2.17
CA THR A 44 1.88 11.88 2.52
C THR A 44 2.95 10.77 2.59
N PRO A 45 4.25 11.10 2.51
CA PRO A 45 5.30 10.09 2.58
C PRO A 45 5.24 9.18 3.82
N PRO A 46 4.93 9.66 5.05
CA PRO A 46 4.71 8.78 6.20
C PRO A 46 3.53 7.83 6.03
N GLN A 47 2.40 8.32 5.52
CA GLN A 47 1.21 7.48 5.30
C GLN A 47 1.47 6.41 4.22
N MET A 48 2.24 6.74 3.18
CA MET A 48 2.65 5.77 2.17
C MET A 48 3.48 4.63 2.78
N ARG A 49 4.40 4.91 3.71
CA ARG A 49 5.16 3.86 4.41
C ARG A 49 4.26 2.95 5.24
N ARG A 50 3.26 3.52 5.92
CA ARG A 50 2.26 2.75 6.67
C ARG A 50 1.50 1.78 5.78
N VAL A 51 0.92 2.29 4.69
CA VAL A 51 0.15 1.50 3.74
C VAL A 51 0.99 0.42 3.04
N ARG A 52 2.23 0.75 2.68
CA ARG A 52 3.11 -0.17 1.94
C ARG A 52 3.64 -1.29 2.83
N ASP A 53 4.14 -0.98 4.02
CA ASP A 53 4.92 -1.93 4.84
C ASP A 53 4.45 -2.00 6.30
N GLU A 54 4.37 -0.86 7.00
CA GLU A 54 4.32 -0.85 8.47
C GLU A 54 3.02 -1.47 9.01
N ASN A 55 1.89 -1.27 8.32
CA ASN A 55 0.61 -1.88 8.69
C ASN A 55 0.66 -3.40 8.55
N ALA A 56 1.29 -3.92 7.49
CA ALA A 56 1.42 -5.35 7.26
C ALA A 56 2.30 -5.99 8.33
N VAL A 57 3.43 -5.36 8.67
CA VAL A 57 4.32 -5.82 9.75
C VAL A 57 3.61 -5.80 11.10
N ARG A 58 2.87 -4.73 11.41
CA ARG A 58 2.07 -4.62 12.65
C ARG A 58 1.00 -5.72 12.75
N LEU A 59 0.32 -6.01 11.64
CA LEU A 59 -0.74 -7.02 11.58
C LEU A 59 -0.18 -8.45 11.61
N PHE A 60 0.98 -8.67 10.99
CA PHE A 60 1.63 -9.98 10.88
C PHE A 60 3.08 -9.93 11.41
N PRO A 61 3.28 -9.77 12.73
CA PRO A 61 4.59 -9.49 13.32
C PRO A 61 5.64 -10.56 13.05
N ARG A 62 5.23 -11.81 12.79
CA ARG A 62 6.14 -12.91 12.41
C ARG A 62 6.88 -12.70 11.09
N PHE A 63 6.43 -11.77 10.25
CA PHE A 63 7.06 -11.41 8.97
C PHE A 63 7.83 -10.09 9.04
N GLY A 64 7.86 -9.45 10.21
CA GLY A 64 8.67 -8.25 10.45
C GLY A 64 10.15 -8.57 10.67
N PRO A 65 10.99 -7.54 10.81
CA PRO A 65 12.37 -7.70 11.25
C PRO A 65 12.42 -8.46 12.58
N ALA A 66 13.42 -9.32 12.76
CA ALA A 66 13.70 -9.88 14.08
C ALA A 66 14.03 -8.72 15.04
N LEU A 67 13.32 -8.66 16.16
CA LEU A 67 13.57 -7.70 17.25
C LEU A 67 14.97 -7.90 17.85
#